data_AF-A0A850JSA1-F1
#
_entry.id   AF-A0A850JSA1-F1
#
_cell.length_a   1.000
_cell.length_b   1.000
_cell.length_c   1.000
_cell.angle_alpha   90.00
_cell.angle_beta   90.00
_cell.angle_gamma   90.00
#
_symmetry.space_group_name_H-M   'P 1'
#
loop_
_entity.id
_entity.type
_entity.pdbx_description
1 polymer ?
#
loop_
_entity_poly.entity_id
_entity_poly.type
_entity_poly.pdbx_seq_one_letter_code
_entity_poly.pdbx_strand_id
1 'polypeptide(L)' 'MRGLRLPPEPGIACVAGKARTVHAVRAHLVRDRARPRGSVLVRPFWTPARRGIEWSLERSTGAGVTG' A
#
# COMPACT_ATOMS: atom_id res chain seq x y z
N MET A 1 9.76 24.50 19.06
CA MET A 1 9.71 23.24 18.29
C MET A 1 8.83 22.25 19.06
N ARG A 2 7.61 21.93 18.59
CA ARG A 2 6.81 20.85 19.19
C ARG A 2 7.25 19.53 18.55
N GLY A 3 7.98 18.71 19.31
CA GLY A 3 8.38 17.38 18.87
C GLY A 3 7.25 16.38 19.11
N LEU A 4 6.69 15.82 18.03
CA LEU A 4 5.81 14.67 18.15
C LEU A 4 6.69 13.46 18.46
N ARG A 5 6.56 12.90 19.67
CA ARG A 5 7.30 11.70 20.07
C ARG A 5 6.74 10.52 19.27
N LEU A 6 7.44 10.17 18.19
CA LEU A 6 7.10 9.01 17.38
C LEU A 6 7.57 7.73 18.07
N PRO A 7 6.85 6.60 17.90
CA PRO A 7 7.33 5.30 18.36
C PRO A 7 8.68 4.97 17.69
N PRO A 8 9.54 4.18 18.36
CA PRO A 8 10.84 3.79 17.81
C PRO A 8 10.68 2.88 16.57
N GLU A 9 9.58 2.15 16.48
CA GLU A 9 9.27 1.31 15.32
C GLU A 9 8.78 2.13 14.12
N PRO A 10 9.16 1.76 12.89
CA PRO A 10 8.63 2.40 11.69
C PRO A 10 7.11 2.22 11.61
N GLY A 11 6.35 3.32 11.61
CA GLY A 11 4.89 3.29 11.40
C GLY A 11 4.49 2.75 10.02
N ILE A 12 3.20 2.49 9.79
CA ILE A 12 2.74 1.94 8.51
C ILE A 12 2.78 3.00 7.39
N ALA A 13 3.32 2.62 6.22
CA ALA A 13 3.26 3.41 5.01
C ALA A 13 2.16 2.89 4.08
N CYS A 14 1.23 3.75 3.67
CA CYS A 14 0.15 3.40 2.74
C CYS A 14 0.37 4.09 1.40
N VAL A 15 0.42 3.32 0.32
CA VAL A 15 0.65 3.82 -1.04
C VAL A 15 -0.59 3.54 -1.90
N ALA A 16 -1.23 4.60 -2.40
CA ALA A 16 -2.41 4.50 -3.26
C ALA A 16 -2.17 5.19 -4.62
N GLY A 17 -2.76 4.65 -5.69
CA GLY A 17 -2.57 5.17 -7.05
C GLY A 17 -2.56 4.10 -8.15
N LYS A 18 -1.94 4.42 -9.29
CA LYS A 18 -1.80 3.52 -10.45
C LYS A 18 -1.10 2.21 -10.05
N ALA A 19 -1.66 1.06 -10.42
CA ALA A 19 -1.16 -0.25 -9.98
C ALA A 19 0.35 -0.45 -10.17
N ARG A 20 0.87 -0.18 -11.38
CA ARG A 20 2.33 -0.31 -11.66
C ARG A 20 3.16 0.65 -10.82
N THR A 21 2.68 1.89 -10.66
CA THR A 21 3.38 2.92 -9.88
C THR A 21 3.43 2.58 -8.40
N VAL A 22 2.31 2.16 -7.81
CA VAL A 22 2.27 1.83 -6.37
C VAL A 22 3.14 0.61 -6.03
N HIS A 23 3.26 -0.35 -6.95
CA HIS A 23 4.19 -1.47 -6.81
C HIS A 23 5.65 -1.04 -6.92
N ALA A 24 5.99 -0.15 -7.86
CA ALA A 24 7.34 0.41 -7.97
C ALA A 24 7.74 1.19 -6.70
N VAL A 25 6.83 2.01 -6.18
CA VAL A 25 7.04 2.75 -4.93
C VAL A 25 7.22 1.81 -3.74
N ARG A 26 6.39 0.76 -3.61
CA ARG A 26 6.60 -0.26 -2.57
C ARG A 26 7.97 -0.91 -2.68
N ALA A 27 8.40 -1.25 -3.89
CA ALA A 27 9.69 -1.88 -4.10
C ALA A 27 10.86 -0.95 -3.73
N HIS A 28 10.75 0.34 -4.01
CA HIS A 28 11.72 1.36 -3.58
C HIS A 28 11.76 1.49 -2.05
N LEU A 29 10.59 1.58 -1.40
CA LEU A 29 10.50 1.70 0.06
C LEU A 29 11.10 0.49 0.79
N VAL A 30 10.87 -0.72 0.28
CA VAL A 30 11.39 -1.94 0.90
C VAL A 30 12.89 -2.09 0.64
N ARG A 31 13.34 -1.91 -0.60
CA ARG A 31 14.74 -2.19 -0.98
C ARG A 31 15.70 -1.06 -0.62
N ASP A 32 15.31 0.18 -0.90
CA ASP A 32 16.23 1.32 -0.86
C ASP A 32 16.05 2.13 0.43
N ARG A 33 14.89 2.00 1.10
CA ARG A 33 14.57 2.67 2.36
C ARG A 33 14.42 1.72 3.55
N ALA A 34 14.79 0.44 3.36
CA ALA A 34 14.78 -0.59 4.40
C ALA A 34 13.46 -0.70 5.19
N ARG A 35 12.32 -0.35 4.58
CA ARG A 35 11.02 -0.51 5.23
C ARG A 35 10.67 -2.00 5.34
N PRO A 36 10.21 -2.48 6.52
CA PRO A 36 9.66 -3.81 6.63
C PRO A 36 8.57 -4.06 5.59
N ARG A 37 8.66 -5.19 4.88
CA ARG A 37 7.72 -5.49 3.76
C ARG A 37 6.25 -5.51 4.19
N GLY A 38 5.98 -5.89 5.44
CA GLY A 38 4.64 -5.90 6.06
C GLY A 38 4.16 -4.51 6.50
N SER A 39 5.05 -3.53 6.67
CA SER A 39 4.69 -2.16 7.05
C SER A 39 4.37 -1.26 5.85
N VAL A 40 4.30 -1.82 4.64
CA VAL A 40 3.99 -1.07 3.41
C VAL A 40 2.72 -1.64 2.76
N LEU A 41 1.61 -0.95 2.99
CA LEU A 41 0.30 -1.29 2.44
C LEU A 41 0.13 -0.68 1.04
N VAL A 42 -0.31 -1.49 0.09
CA VAL A 42 -0.58 -1.04 -1.29
C VAL A 42 -2.07 -1.07 -1.55
N ARG A 43 -2.60 0.07 -1.99
CA ARG A 43 -3.99 0.23 -2.40
C ARG A 43 -4.02 0.72 -3.85
N PRO A 44 -3.82 -0.19 -4.84
CA PRO A 44 -4.00 0.18 -6.24
C PRO A 44 -5.42 0.73 -6.44
N PHE A 45 -5.58 1.90 -7.05
CA PHE A 45 -6.90 2.48 -7.31
C PHE A 45 -7.33 2.27 -8.77
N TRP A 46 -6.39 2.24 -9.73
CA TRP A 46 -6.71 2.09 -11.14
C TRP A 46 -5.54 1.55 -11.99
N THR A 47 -5.86 0.98 -13.16
CA THR A 47 -4.91 0.49 -14.16
C THR A 47 -5.34 1.00 -15.54
N PRO A 48 -4.46 1.62 -16.36
CA PRO A 48 -4.87 2.22 -17.64
C PRO A 48 -5.56 1.26 -18.61
N ALA A 49 -5.25 -0.04 -18.53
CA ALA A 49 -5.83 -1.08 -19.37
C ALA A 49 -7.25 -1.52 -18.97
N ARG A 50 -7.81 -0.99 -17.87
CA ARG A 50 -9.18 -1.30 -17.41
C ARG A 50 -9.91 -0.01 -17.07
N ARG A 51 -11.02 0.26 -17.76
CA ARG A 51 -11.82 1.49 -17.58
C ARG A 51 -12.93 1.25 -16.55
N GLY A 52 -13.00 2.06 -15.49
CA GLY A 52 -14.21 2.22 -14.67
C GLY A 52 -14.20 1.61 -13.25
N ILE A 53 -15.41 1.49 -12.69
CA ILE A 53 -15.82 1.10 -11.32
C ILE A 53 -15.65 -0.42 -11.07
N GLU A 54 -15.28 -1.19 -12.10
CA GLU A 54 -15.04 -2.64 -12.10
C GLU A 54 -14.09 -3.07 -10.95
N TRP A 55 -13.12 -2.22 -10.61
CA TRP A 55 -12.10 -2.53 -9.60
C TRP A 55 -12.63 -2.61 -8.16
N SER A 56 -13.71 -1.90 -7.83
CA SER A 56 -14.21 -1.87 -6.44
C SER A 56 -14.92 -3.16 -6.01
N LEU A 57 -15.42 -3.96 -6.97
CA LEU A 57 -16.13 -5.20 -6.67
C LEU A 57 -15.17 -6.39 -6.46
N GLU A 58 -14.06 -6.47 -7.19
CA GLU A 58 -13.19 -7.66 -7.19
C GLU A 58 -12.39 -7.84 -5.88
N ARG A 59 -12.17 -6.76 -5.10
CA ARG A 59 -11.43 -6.84 -3.82
C ARG A 59 -12.28 -6.85 -2.56
N SER A 60 -13.61 -6.87 -2.70
CA SER A 60 -14.51 -7.13 -1.57
C SER A 60 -14.59 -8.63 -1.22
N THR A 61 -14.11 -9.52 -2.11
CA THR A 61 -14.10 -10.99 -1.91
C THR A 61 -12.69 -11.52 -1.56
N GLY A 62 -12.01 -10.83 -0.64
CA GLY A 62 -10.68 -11.22 -0.15
C GLY A 62 -10.49 -11.13 1.36
N ALA A 63 -11.54 -10.80 2.11
CA ALA A 63 -11.56 -10.94 3.57
C ALA A 63 -11.98 -12.38 3.91
N GLY A 64 -11.13 -13.34 3.54
CA GLY A 64 -11.17 -14.68 4.07
C GLY A 64 -10.76 -14.64 5.54
N VAL A 65 -11.77 -14.72 6.41
CA VAL A 65 -11.66 -15.20 7.79
C VAL A 65 -10.62 -16.33 7.86
N THR A 66 -9.56 -16.12 8.63
CA THR A 66 -8.77 -17.24 9.18
C THR A 66 -9.38 -17.55 10.54
N GLY A 67 -10.19 -18.60 10.57
CA GLY A 67 -10.37 -19.44 11.77
C GLY A 67 -9.39 -20.61 11.71
#